data_AF-A0AAP2W6C0-F1
#
_entry.id   AF-A0AAP2W6C0-F1
#
_cell.length_a   1.000
_cell.length_b   1.000
_cell.length_c   1.000
_cell.angle_alpha   90.00
_cell.angle_beta   90.00
_cell.angle_gamma   90.00
#
_symmetry.space_group_name_H-M   'P 1'
#
loop_
_entity.id
_entity.type
_entity.pdbx_description
1 polymer ?
#
loop_
_entity_poly.entity_id
_entity_poly.type
_entity_poly.pdbx_seq_one_letter_code
_entity_poly.pdbx_strand_id
1 'polypeptide(L)'
;MIKVVELMLDDEFDDVNKLKMCYLHGLEQYLSERGYELIPIDHTEWYSFERKILVDTDAPSNMIDTALDMENKKQKSAMGVLVS
;
A
#
# COMPACT_ATOMS: atom_id res chain seq x y z
N MET A 1 9.11 -11.33 0.32
CA MET A 1 10.07 -10.21 0.30
C MET A 1 9.38 -8.99 0.87
N ILE A 2 10.02 -8.26 1.80
CA ILE A 2 9.42 -7.04 2.34
C ILE A 2 9.41 -5.95 1.28
N LYS A 3 8.23 -5.39 1.05
CA LYS A 3 7.95 -4.27 0.16
C LYS A 3 7.33 -3.14 0.96
N VAL A 4 7.73 -1.93 0.65
CA VAL A 4 7.28 -0.72 1.35
C VAL A 4 6.56 0.18 0.37
N VAL A 5 5.32 0.49 0.68
CA VAL A 5 4.50 1.48 -0.02
C VAL A 5 4.41 2.72 0.85
N GLU A 6 4.74 3.87 0.29
CA GLU A 6 4.61 5.17 0.94
C GLU A 6 3.39 5.92 0.40
N LEU A 7 2.56 6.43 1.31
CA LEU A 7 1.37 7.21 0.98
C LEU A 7 1.70 8.70 1.01
N MET A 8 1.62 9.32 -0.16
CA MET A 8 1.67 10.77 -0.35
C MET A 8 0.24 11.30 -0.23
N LEU A 9 -0.07 12.02 0.85
CA LEU A 9 -1.41 12.57 1.08
C LEU A 9 -1.58 13.89 0.31
N ASP A 10 -2.78 14.14 -0.20
CA ASP A 10 -3.13 15.42 -0.81
C ASP A 10 -3.52 16.47 0.26
N ASP A 11 -4.14 16.02 1.36
CA ASP A 11 -4.46 16.83 2.54
C ASP A 11 -3.79 16.25 3.80
N GLU A 12 -3.19 17.11 4.63
CA GLU A 12 -2.55 16.71 5.89
C GLU A 12 -3.56 16.23 6.96
N PHE A 13 -4.85 16.54 6.80
CA PHE A 13 -5.92 16.13 7.70
C PHE A 13 -6.63 14.83 7.28
N ASP A 14 -6.23 14.22 6.17
CA ASP A 14 -6.81 12.95 5.73
C ASP A 14 -6.50 11.82 6.72
N ASP A 15 -7.48 10.93 6.91
CA ASP A 15 -7.35 9.77 7.80
C ASP A 15 -6.39 8.75 7.18
N VAL A 16 -5.12 8.84 7.58
CA VAL A 16 -4.03 7.98 7.09
C VAL A 16 -4.32 6.51 7.35
N ASN A 17 -4.91 6.15 8.50
CA ASN A 17 -5.19 4.76 8.81
C ASN A 17 -6.27 4.20 7.90
N LYS A 18 -7.32 4.98 7.63
CA LYS A 18 -8.35 4.61 6.67
C LYS A 18 -7.77 4.42 5.27
N LEU A 19 -6.91 5.33 4.83
CA LEU A 19 -6.25 5.23 3.52
C LEU A 19 -5.35 3.99 3.45
N LYS A 20 -4.55 3.71 4.48
CA LYS A 20 -3.72 2.50 4.55
C LYS A 20 -4.56 1.23 4.40
N MET A 21 -5.70 1.14 5.09
CA MET A 21 -6.59 0.00 4.98
C MET A 21 -7.19 -0.15 3.58
N CYS A 22 -7.57 0.97 2.94
CA CYS A 22 -8.07 0.94 1.57
C CYS A 22 -7.00 0.45 0.57
N TYR A 23 -5.80 1.01 0.63
CA TYR A 23 -4.68 0.59 -0.23
C TYR A 23 -4.30 -0.87 0.01
N LEU A 24 -4.17 -1.27 1.27
CA LEU A 24 -3.82 -2.64 1.64
C LEU A 24 -4.84 -3.65 1.09
N HIS A 25 -6.13 -3.35 1.26
CA HIS A 25 -7.20 -4.21 0.74
C HIS A 25 -7.18 -4.31 -0.80
N GLY A 26 -6.96 -3.20 -1.50
CA GLY A 26 -6.87 -3.20 -2.96
C GLY A 26 -5.66 -3.97 -3.50
N LEU A 27 -4.51 -3.83 -2.83
CA LEU A 27 -3.30 -4.59 -3.14
C LEU A 27 -3.51 -6.09 -2.91
N GLU A 28 -4.04 -6.47 -1.76
CA GLU A 28 -4.35 -7.86 -1.42
C GLU A 28 -5.30 -8.48 -2.44
N GLN A 29 -6.39 -7.79 -2.80
CA GLN A 29 -7.35 -8.28 -3.79
C GLN A 29 -6.67 -8.49 -5.15
N TYR A 30 -5.95 -7.50 -5.66
CA TYR A 30 -5.33 -7.58 -6.99
C TYR A 30 -4.30 -8.70 -7.10
N LEU A 31 -3.48 -8.86 -6.05
CA LEU A 31 -2.37 -9.81 -6.02
C LEU A 31 -2.84 -11.24 -5.77
N SER A 32 -3.79 -11.44 -4.85
CA SER A 32 -4.37 -12.76 -4.58
C SER A 32 -5.12 -13.33 -5.79
N GLU A 33 -5.83 -12.50 -6.56
CA GLU A 33 -6.45 -12.89 -7.84
C GLU A 33 -5.43 -13.43 -8.87
N ARG A 34 -4.15 -13.09 -8.72
CA ARG A 34 -3.03 -13.50 -9.59
C ARG A 34 -2.15 -14.58 -8.97
N GLY A 35 -2.52 -15.08 -7.78
CA GLY A 35 -1.80 -16.14 -7.09
C GLY A 35 -0.58 -15.69 -6.31
N TYR A 36 -0.45 -14.39 -6.04
CA TYR A 36 0.58 -13.86 -5.16
C TYR A 36 0.06 -13.71 -3.73
N GLU A 37 0.91 -14.01 -2.76
CA GLU A 37 0.61 -13.82 -1.35
C GLU A 37 1.00 -12.41 -0.91
N LEU A 38 0.17 -11.77 -0.10
CA LEU A 38 0.48 -10.48 0.50
C LEU A 38 0.11 -10.53 1.99
N ILE A 39 1.10 -10.35 2.85
CA ILE A 39 0.94 -10.36 4.30
C ILE A 39 1.28 -8.95 4.81
N PRO A 40 0.33 -8.20 5.39
CA PRO A 40 0.63 -6.92 6.00
C PRO A 40 1.55 -7.11 7.21
N ILE A 41 2.60 -6.29 7.29
CA ILE A 41 3.48 -6.22 8.44
C ILE A 41 3.09 -4.98 9.25
N ASP A 42 2.58 -5.20 10.46
CA ASP A 42 2.18 -4.11 11.35
C ASP A 42 3.37 -3.62 12.20
N HIS A 43 3.92 -2.49 11.80
CA HIS A 43 4.87 -1.69 12.58
C HIS A 43 4.35 -0.28 12.82
N THR A 44 3.02 -0.12 12.93
CA THR A 44 2.35 1.19 12.99
C THR A 44 2.74 2.01 14.24
N GLU A 45 3.34 1.37 15.25
CA GLU A 45 3.89 2.03 16.44
C GLU A 45 5.19 2.83 16.17
N TRP A 46 5.82 2.66 15.01
CA TRP A 46 7.05 3.35 14.66
C TRP A 46 6.73 4.64 13.89
N TYR A 47 7.08 5.81 14.46
CA TYR A 47 6.80 7.13 13.88
C TYR A 47 7.24 7.29 12.42
N SER A 48 8.34 6.64 12.02
CA SER A 48 8.83 6.65 10.62
C SER A 48 7.94 5.91 9.60
N PHE A 49 6.87 5.25 10.04
CA PHE A 49 5.99 4.40 9.23
C PHE A 49 4.52 4.81 9.28
N GLU A 50 4.21 5.98 9.85
CA GLU A 50 2.83 6.50 9.93
C GLU A 50 2.15 6.49 8.55
N ARG A 51 2.85 6.96 7.50
CA ARG A 51 2.38 6.99 6.11
C ARG A 51 2.83 5.80 5.26
N LYS A 52 3.32 4.72 5.88
CA LYS A 52 3.88 3.57 5.17
C LYS A 52 3.07 2.31 5.39
N ILE A 53 2.89 1.54 4.33
CA ILE A 53 2.34 0.19 4.35
C ILE A 53 3.50 -0.75 4.07
N LEU A 54 3.80 -1.62 5.03
CA LEU A 54 4.80 -2.67 4.85
C LEU A 54 4.06 -3.96 4.55
N VAL A 55 4.48 -4.64 3.50
CA VAL A 55 3.89 -5.91 3.08
C VAL A 55 5.00 -6.91 2.81
N ASP A 56 4.84 -8.14 3.31
CA ASP A 56 5.62 -9.27 2.84
C ASP A 56 4.89 -9.91 1.67
N THR A 57 5.53 -9.97 0.50
CA THR A 57 4.92 -10.54 -0.70
C THR A 57 5.94 -11.23 -1.58
N ASP A 58 5.50 -12.26 -2.30
CA ASP A 58 6.25 -12.91 -3.37
C ASP A 58 6.00 -12.25 -4.75
N ALA A 59 5.11 -11.27 -4.81
CA ALA A 59 4.81 -10.52 -6.02
C ALA A 59 6.04 -9.73 -6.52
N PRO A 60 6.32 -9.74 -7.83
CA PRO A 60 7.33 -8.87 -8.41
C PRO A 60 6.87 -7.40 -8.38
N SER A 61 7.83 -6.47 -8.29
CA SER A 61 7.54 -5.04 -8.12
C SER A 61 6.58 -4.47 -9.17
N ASN A 62 6.67 -4.91 -10.43
CA ASN A 62 5.78 -4.47 -11.50
C ASN A 62 4.29 -4.82 -11.27
N MET A 63 4.00 -5.92 -10.57
CA MET A 63 2.63 -6.29 -10.20
C MET A 63 2.11 -5.41 -9.08
N ILE A 64 2.97 -5.05 -8.13
CA ILE A 64 2.65 -4.12 -7.04
C ILE A 64 2.43 -2.72 -7.61
N ASP A 65 3.30 -2.25 -8.50
CA ASP A 65 3.15 -0.95 -9.17
C ASP A 65 1.82 -0.86 -9.94
N THR A 66 1.45 -1.94 -10.64
CA THR A 66 0.16 -1.99 -11.35
C THR A 66 -1.03 -1.93 -10.39
N ALA A 67 -0.94 -2.65 -9.26
CA ALA A 67 -1.97 -2.63 -8.22
C ALA A 67 -2.09 -1.24 -7.58
N LEU A 68 -0.96 -0.58 -7.31
CA LEU A 68 -0.90 0.79 -6.80
C LEU A 68 -1.50 1.79 -7.78
N ASP A 69 -1.18 1.69 -9.06
CA ASP A 69 -1.77 2.55 -10.11
C ASP A 69 -3.29 2.42 -10.18
N MET A 70 -3.83 1.22 -9.93
CA MET A 70 -5.27 1.01 -9.86
C MET A 70 -5.88 1.66 -8.62
N GLU A 71 -5.23 1.55 -7.46
CA GLU A 71 -5.71 2.20 -6.24
C GLU A 71 -5.56 3.72 -6.29
N ASN A 72 -4.46 4.25 -6.83
CA ASN A 72 -4.25 5.68 -7.05
C ASN A 72 -5.33 6.32 -7.94
N LYS A 73 -5.93 5.56 -8.86
CA LYS A 73 -7.07 6.06 -9.66
C LYS A 73 -8.39 6.08 -8.89
N LYS A 74 -8.52 5.26 -7.84
CA LYS A 74 -9.72 5.18 -6.99
C LYS A 74 -9.64 6.18 -5.84
N GLN A 75 -8.47 6.31 -5.22
CA GLN A 75 -8.22 7.20 -4.10
C GLN A 75 -7.93 8.61 -4.62
N LYS A 76 -8.73 9.59 -4.20
CA LYS A 76 -8.57 11.01 -4.60
C LYS A 76 -7.85 11.87 -3.55
N SER A 77 -7.46 11.24 -2.45
CA SER A 77 -6.90 11.87 -1.25
C SER A 77 -5.44 11.49 -1.00
N ALA A 78 -4.91 10.55 -1.79
CA ALA A 78 -3.54 10.08 -1.64
C ALA A 78 -3.04 9.39 -2.90
N MET A 79 -1.71 9.28 -2.99
CA MET A 79 -0.98 8.49 -3.96
C MET A 79 -0.03 7.54 -3.23
N GLY A 80 -0.20 6.24 -3.44
CA GLY A 80 0.71 5.20 -2.98
C GLY A 80 1.84 4.98 -3.97
N VAL A 81 3.07 4.92 -3.48
CA VAL A 81 4.29 4.71 -4.28
C VAL A 81 5.13 3.59 -3.68
N LEU A 82 5.60 2.68 -4.52
CA LEU A 82 6.56 1.65 -4.09
C LEU A 82 7.95 2.27 -3.92
N VAL A 83 8.54 2.15 -2.73
CA VAL A 83 9.85 2.75 -2.40
C VAL A 83 10.98 1.72 -2.23
N SER A 84 10.70 0.41 -2.43
CA SER A 84 11.69 -0.69 -2.29
C SER A 84 11.31 -1.96 -3.05
#